data_AF-A0A2D4IC77-F1
#
_entry.id   AF-A0A2D4IC77-F1
#
_cell.length_a   1.000
_cell.length_b   1.000
_cell.length_c   1.000
_cell.angle_alpha   90.00
_cell.angle_beta   90.00
_cell.angle_gamma   90.00
#
_symmetry.space_group_name_H-M   'P 1'
#
loop_
_entity.id
_entity.type
_entity.pdbx_description
1 polymer ?
#
loop_
_entity_poly.entity_id
_entity_poly.type
_entity_poly.pdbx_seq_one_letter_code
_entity_poly.pdbx_strand_id
1 'polypeptide(L)'
;VKNFGYPIELDKWQKLWDRDCKLTMSMAYKENLYKMFYKWHLPPATLAKMYENLSAKCWKCNQIPGSYYHMWWTWSKAKKYWTKMHIWLGKMIKQHKDLKSEICLLGTLP
;
A
#
# COMPACT_ATOMS: atom_id res chain seq x y z
N VAL A 1 -5.63 7.02 45.71
CA VAL A 1 -5.96 5.63 45.32
C VAL A 1 -4.66 4.96 44.86
N LYS A 2 -4.24 3.85 45.48
CA LYS A 2 -3.13 3.04 44.94
C LYS A 2 -3.72 2.19 43.82
N ASN A 3 -3.49 2.57 42.56
CA ASN A 3 -4.14 1.95 41.39
C ASN A 3 -3.90 0.43 41.30
N PHE A 4 -2.78 -0.08 41.82
CA PHE A 4 -2.41 -1.50 41.69
C PHE A 4 -2.21 -2.25 43.01
N GLY A 5 -2.36 -1.60 44.16
CA GLY A 5 -2.18 -2.25 45.48
C GLY A 5 -0.74 -2.62 45.86
N TYR A 6 0.24 -2.56 44.94
CA TYR A 6 1.67 -2.77 45.20
C TYR A 6 2.54 -1.64 44.60
N PRO A 7 3.75 -1.40 45.13
CA PRO A 7 4.68 -0.44 44.55
C PRO A 7 5.24 -0.98 43.23
N ILE A 8 5.22 -0.15 42.19
CA ILE A 8 5.91 -0.47 40.93
C ILE A 8 7.37 -0.11 41.13
N GLU A 9 8.22 -1.13 41.22
CA GLU A 9 9.67 -0.93 41.29
C GLU A 9 10.18 -0.34 39.98
N LEU A 10 10.89 0.79 40.08
CA LEU A 10 11.46 1.52 38.95
C LEU A 10 12.30 0.63 38.02
N ASP A 11 13.09 -0.27 38.60
CA ASP A 11 13.96 -1.17 37.84
C ASP A 11 13.17 -2.20 37.00
N LYS A 12 12.04 -2.68 37.54
CA LYS A 12 11.12 -3.58 36.82
C LYS A 12 10.37 -2.84 35.71
N TRP A 13 9.99 -1.59 35.97
CA TRP A 13 9.37 -0.72 34.97
C TRP A 13 10.32 -0.41 33.81
N GLN A 14 11.58 -0.07 34.12
CA GLN A 14 12.60 0.21 33.11
C GLN A 14 12.86 -1.01 32.22
N LYS A 15 12.97 -2.21 32.80
CA LYS A 15 13.13 -3.47 32.05
C LYS A 15 11.96 -3.77 31.10
N LEU A 16 10.73 -3.54 31.55
CA LEU A 16 9.55 -3.68 30.69
C LEU A 16 9.55 -2.63 29.58
N TRP A 17 9.84 -1.37 29.91
CA TRP A 17 9.93 -0.28 28.95
C TRP A 17 10.97 -0.52 27.87
N ASP A 18 12.19 -0.95 28.24
CA ASP A 18 13.27 -1.20 27.27
C ASP A 18 12.99 -2.38 26.34
N ARG A 19 12.23 -3.39 26.82
CA ARG A 19 11.77 -4.52 26.01
C ARG A 19 10.64 -4.11 25.08
N ASP A 20 9.63 -3.43 25.61
CA ASP A 20 8.43 -3.06 24.87
C ASP A 20 8.73 -1.94 23.86
N CYS A 21 9.61 -0.98 24.17
CA CYS A 21 10.03 0.08 23.26
C CYS A 21 10.58 -0.48 21.93
N LYS A 22 11.30 -1.61 21.96
CA LYS A 22 11.75 -2.31 20.73
C LYS A 22 10.58 -2.88 19.93
N LEU A 23 9.57 -3.45 20.60
CA LEU A 23 8.35 -3.95 19.96
C LEU A 23 7.50 -2.82 19.37
N THR A 24 7.37 -1.69 20.08
CA THR A 24 6.64 -0.50 19.60
C THR A 24 7.34 0.13 18.40
N MET A 25 8.68 0.17 18.37
CA MET A 25 9.42 0.60 17.19
C MET A 25 9.11 -0.31 15.99
N SER A 26 9.20 -1.63 16.13
CA SER A 26 8.87 -2.56 15.05
C SER A 26 7.42 -2.43 14.58
N MET A 27 6.47 -2.21 15.49
CA MET A 27 5.06 -1.97 15.16
C MET A 27 4.86 -0.63 14.44
N ALA A 28 5.53 0.44 14.87
CA ALA A 28 5.49 1.73 14.20
C ALA A 28 6.08 1.67 12.79
N TYR A 29 7.17 0.92 12.59
CA TYR A 29 7.73 0.66 11.26
C TYR A 29 6.73 -0.12 10.38
N LYS A 30 6.11 -1.17 10.93
CA LYS A 30 5.09 -1.96 10.22
C LYS A 30 3.87 -1.11 9.85
N GLU A 31 3.38 -0.29 10.76
CA GLU A 31 2.28 0.65 10.52
C GLU A 31 2.65 1.69 9.46
N ASN A 32 3.87 2.24 9.51
CA ASN A 32 4.34 3.21 8.53
C ASN A 32 4.43 2.58 7.12
N LEU A 33 4.90 1.34 7.03
CA LEU A 33 4.88 0.59 5.77
C LEU A 33 3.45 0.44 5.24
N TYR A 34 2.50 0.02 6.07
CA TYR A 34 1.10 -0.06 5.65
C TYR A 34 0.56 1.29 5.19
N LYS A 35 0.80 2.37 5.94
CA LYS A 35 0.39 3.73 5.56
C LYS A 35 0.99 4.15 4.21
N MET A 36 2.26 3.82 3.95
CA MET A 36 2.91 4.07 2.66
C MET A 36 2.28 3.27 1.53
N PHE A 37 2.00 1.98 1.75
CA PHE A 37 1.28 1.15 0.78
C PHE A 37 -0.10 1.73 0.47
N TYR A 38 -0.90 2.07 1.50
CA TYR A 38 -2.24 2.64 1.29
C TYR A 38 -2.18 4.01 0.60
N LYS A 39 -1.26 4.90 0.98
CA LYS A 39 -1.05 6.18 0.28
C LYS A 39 -0.71 5.98 -1.19
N TRP A 40 0.09 4.97 -1.52
CA TRP A 40 0.45 4.64 -2.89
C TRP A 40 -0.76 4.20 -3.75
N HIS A 41 -1.83 3.71 -3.10
CA HIS A 41 -3.09 3.35 -3.74
C HIS A 41 -4.07 4.54 -3.86
N LEU A 42 -3.79 5.70 -3.25
CA LEU A 42 -4.60 6.89 -3.40
C LEU A 42 -4.29 7.60 -4.73
N PRO A 43 -5.24 7.64 -5.68
CA PRO A 43 -5.04 8.31 -6.96
C PRO A 43 -5.02 9.84 -6.81
N PRO A 44 -4.29 10.58 -7.67
CA PRO A 44 -4.36 12.04 -7.78
C PRO A 44 -5.80 12.57 -7.89
N ALA A 45 -6.67 11.86 -8.61
CA ALA A 45 -8.08 12.25 -8.74
C ALA A 45 -8.85 12.17 -7.42
N THR A 46 -8.49 11.27 -6.50
CA THR A 46 -9.07 11.20 -5.16
C THR A 46 -8.45 12.24 -4.25
N LEU A 47 -7.12 12.43 -4.33
CA LEU A 47 -6.41 13.41 -3.53
C LEU A 47 -6.85 14.84 -3.81
N ALA A 48 -7.10 15.19 -5.08
CA ALA A 48 -7.64 16.49 -5.47
C ALA A 48 -9.07 16.75 -4.95
N LYS A 49 -9.81 15.72 -4.56
CA LYS A 49 -11.12 15.88 -3.88
C LYS A 49 -10.97 16.11 -2.37
N MET A 50 -9.90 15.59 -1.78
CA MET A 50 -9.61 15.72 -0.35
C MET A 50 -8.89 17.03 -0.03
N TYR A 51 -8.06 17.52 -0.96
CA TYR A 51 -7.21 18.69 -0.79
C TYR A 51 -7.34 19.60 -2.00
N GLU A 52 -7.87 20.80 -1.80
CA GLU A 52 -8.21 21.77 -2.86
C GLU A 52 -6.99 22.26 -3.66
N ASN A 53 -5.79 22.19 -3.08
CA ASN A 53 -4.55 22.63 -3.71
C ASN A 53 -3.84 21.57 -4.56
N LEU A 54 -4.38 20.33 -4.62
CA LEU A 54 -3.75 19.25 -5.37
C LEU A 54 -4.35 19.09 -6.76
N SER A 55 -3.48 18.85 -7.74
CA SER A 55 -3.92 18.57 -9.12
C SER A 55 -4.51 17.15 -9.23
N ALA A 56 -5.67 17.04 -9.88
CA ALA A 56 -6.26 15.75 -10.23
C ALA A 56 -5.49 15.00 -11.34
N LYS A 57 -4.54 15.66 -12.01
CA LYS A 57 -3.80 15.09 -13.14
C LYS A 57 -2.93 13.91 -12.71
N CYS A 58 -2.81 12.93 -13.60
CA CYS A 58 -1.96 11.77 -13.41
C CYS A 58 -0.50 12.18 -13.20
N TRP A 59 0.13 11.77 -12.10
CA TRP A 59 1.56 12.04 -11.84
C TRP A 59 2.51 11.48 -12.89
N LYS A 60 2.06 10.50 -13.71
CA LYS A 60 2.89 9.78 -14.66
C LYS A 60 2.85 10.36 -16.08
N CYS A 61 1.70 10.87 -16.53
CA CYS A 61 1.53 11.42 -17.88
C CYS A 61 1.12 12.90 -17.88
N ASN A 62 0.60 13.42 -16.77
CA ASN A 62 0.10 14.79 -16.60
C ASN A 62 -0.95 15.25 -17.64
N GLN A 63 -1.62 14.32 -18.32
CA GLN A 63 -2.57 14.60 -19.40
C GLN A 63 -4.02 14.47 -18.95
N ILE A 64 -4.36 13.34 -18.33
CA ILE A 64 -5.72 13.03 -17.88
C ILE A 64 -5.78 12.87 -16.36
N PRO A 65 -6.97 12.92 -15.74
CA PRO A 65 -7.12 12.65 -14.32
C PRO A 65 -6.50 11.30 -13.93
N GLY A 66 -5.68 11.31 -12.89
CA GLY A 66 -5.03 10.11 -12.38
C GLY A 66 -6.01 9.28 -11.58
N SER A 67 -6.88 8.50 -12.24
CA SER A 67 -7.68 7.46 -11.58
C SER A 67 -6.81 6.24 -11.26
N TYR A 68 -7.25 5.41 -10.31
CA TYR A 68 -6.56 4.15 -9.98
C TYR A 68 -6.37 3.29 -11.23
N TYR A 69 -7.47 3.09 -11.99
CA TYR A 69 -7.45 2.32 -13.23
C TYR A 69 -6.50 2.94 -14.28
N HIS A 70 -6.46 4.26 -14.41
CA HIS A 70 -5.51 4.87 -15.33
C HIS A 70 -4.06 4.62 -14.93
N MET A 71 -3.71 4.90 -13.69
CA MET A 71 -2.32 4.83 -13.22
C MET A 71 -1.76 3.41 -13.25
N TRP A 72 -2.61 2.40 -13.00
CA TRP A 72 -2.19 1.03 -12.80
C TRP A 72 -2.48 0.11 -13.98
N TRP A 73 -3.33 0.53 -14.91
CA TRP A 73 -3.69 -0.29 -16.06
C TRP A 73 -3.55 0.44 -17.39
N THR A 74 -4.32 1.49 -17.64
CA THR A 74 -4.37 2.09 -19.00
C THR A 74 -3.14 2.92 -19.34
N TRP A 75 -2.39 3.39 -18.34
CA TRP A 75 -1.13 4.10 -18.57
C TRP A 75 -0.11 3.18 -19.27
N SER A 76 0.50 3.70 -20.34
CA SER A 76 1.25 2.90 -21.30
C SER A 76 2.37 2.04 -20.70
N LYS A 77 3.14 2.55 -19.73
CA LYS A 77 4.21 1.73 -19.10
C LYS A 77 3.64 0.68 -18.14
N ALA A 78 2.54 0.97 -17.44
CA ALA A 78 1.87 -0.03 -16.59
C ALA A 78 1.26 -1.15 -17.46
N LYS A 79 0.58 -0.80 -18.55
CA LYS A 79 0.08 -1.77 -19.51
C LYS A 79 1.20 -2.67 -20.05
N LYS A 80 2.33 -2.09 -20.45
CA LYS A 80 3.52 -2.85 -20.90
C LYS A 80 4.05 -3.81 -19.82
N TYR A 81 4.10 -3.37 -18.57
CA TYR A 81 4.51 -4.22 -17.44
C TYR A 81 3.57 -5.42 -17.28
N TRP A 82 2.26 -5.16 -17.22
CA TRP A 82 1.26 -6.23 -17.06
C TRP A 82 1.26 -7.21 -18.23
N THR A 83 1.43 -6.74 -19.47
CA THR A 83 1.57 -7.62 -20.62
C THR A 83 2.79 -8.53 -20.50
N LYS A 84 3.94 -8.02 -20.06
CA LYS A 84 5.15 -8.84 -19.84
C LYS A 84 4.93 -9.88 -18.74
N MET A 85 4.35 -9.49 -17.61
CA MET A 85 4.03 -10.40 -16.52
C MET A 85 3.04 -11.47 -16.95
N HIS A 86 1.99 -11.10 -17.68
CA HIS A 86 0.99 -12.02 -18.20
C HIS A 86 1.59 -13.06 -19.16
N ILE A 87 2.43 -12.62 -20.11
CA ILE A 87 3.14 -13.54 -21.03
C ILE A 87 4.03 -14.49 -20.23
N TRP A 88 4.75 -13.98 -19.24
CA TRP A 88 5.64 -14.79 -18.41
C TRP A 88 4.86 -15.82 -17.58
N LEU A 89 3.77 -15.40 -16.92
CA LEU A 89 2.89 -16.30 -16.16
C LEU A 89 2.23 -17.35 -17.05
N GLY A 90 1.75 -16.96 -18.23
CA GLY A 90 1.14 -17.89 -19.18
C GLY A 90 2.12 -18.99 -19.62
N LYS A 91 3.40 -18.65 -19.81
CA LYS A 91 4.46 -19.63 -20.10
C LYS A 91 4.68 -20.59 -18.93
N MET A 92 4.67 -20.10 -17.68
CA MET A 92 4.87 -20.95 -16.50
C MET A 92 3.70 -21.91 -16.27
N ILE A 93 2.47 -21.42 -16.42
CA ILE A 93 1.24 -22.19 -16.13
C ILE A 93 0.84 -23.06 -17.34
N LYS A 94 1.47 -22.87 -18.50
CA LYS A 94 1.10 -23.49 -19.79
C LYS A 94 -0.37 -23.25 -20.17
N GLN A 95 -0.93 -22.13 -19.71
CA GLN A 95 -2.29 -21.71 -19.99
C GLN A 95 -2.27 -20.32 -20.60
N HIS A 96 -3.01 -20.16 -21.70
CA HIS A 96 -3.29 -18.86 -22.29
C HIS A 96 -4.68 -18.43 -21.82
N LYS A 97 -4.72 -17.61 -20.76
CA LYS A 97 -5.93 -16.88 -20.37
C LYS A 97 -5.86 -15.46 -20.95
N ASP A 98 -6.99 -14.79 -21.06
CA ASP A 98 -7.01 -13.39 -21.45
C ASP A 98 -6.50 -12.49 -20.32
N LEU A 99 -5.75 -11.44 -20.71
CA LEU A 99 -5.26 -10.43 -19.80
C LEU A 99 -6.41 -9.52 -19.33
N LYS A 100 -7.08 -9.94 -18.27
CA LYS A 100 -8.13 -9.16 -17.61
C LYS A 100 -7.53 -8.23 -16.56
N SER A 101 -8.05 -6.99 -16.55
CA SER A 101 -7.61 -5.95 -15.62
C SER A 101 -7.91 -6.28 -14.18
N GLU A 102 -9.01 -6.99 -13.96
CA GLU A 102 -9.56 -7.41 -12.69
C GLU A 102 -8.61 -8.39 -12.00
N ILE A 103 -8.08 -9.36 -12.75
CA ILE A 103 -7.09 -10.31 -12.25
C ILE A 103 -5.80 -9.57 -11.83
N CYS A 104 -5.34 -8.62 -12.64
CA CYS A 104 -4.07 -7.92 -12.39
C CYS A 104 -4.15 -6.88 -11.26
N LEU A 105 -5.28 -6.17 -11.18
CA LEU A 105 -5.46 -5.08 -10.22
C LEU A 105 -6.06 -5.54 -8.91
N LEU A 106 -6.96 -6.52 -8.94
CA LEU A 106 -7.75 -6.95 -7.79
C LEU A 106 -7.40 -8.37 -7.32
N GLY A 107 -6.63 -9.13 -8.10
CA GLY A 107 -6.30 -10.52 -7.76
C GLY A 107 -7.49 -11.47 -7.79
N THR A 108 -8.59 -11.09 -8.46
CA THR A 108 -9.79 -11.93 -8.56
C THR A 108 -9.56 -13.05 -9.57
N LEU A 109 -9.06 -14.18 -9.09
CA LEU A 109 -8.96 -15.41 -9.89
C LEU A 109 -10.38 -15.96 -10.15
N PRO A 110 -10.76 -16.21 -11.42
CA PRO A 110 -11.97 -16.95 -11.75
C PRO A 110 -11.80 -18.45 -11.47
#